data_AF-A0A524QJI5-F1
#
_entry.id   AF-A0A524QJI5-F1
#
_cell.length_a   1.000
_cell.length_b   1.000
_cell.length_c   1.000
_cell.angle_alpha   90.00
_cell.angle_beta   90.00
_cell.angle_gamma   90.00
#
_symmetry.space_group_name_H-M   'P 1'
#
loop_
_entity.id
_entity.type
_entity.pdbx_description
1 polymer ?
#
loop_
_entity_poly.entity_id
_entity_poly.type
_entity_poly.pdbx_seq_one_letter_code
_entity_poly.pdbx_strand_id
1 'polypeptide(L)'
;MKKVYLVASGDLRLSVNQNCWAAQEAMEKQVTAAVEREGWKVVRGHPYDPILKHGFLDSQRHGIEVFRSIPPDTPLIVAEAVWQYTHHVLPGLMTHHGPILTVGNWSGQWPGLVGLLNLNGSLTKAGIKYSTLWSESFDDDFFINGLRDWLKTGKVVHDTSHVRAFDEVRVPENVAQIGVTFAKEFRVNKSIMGIFDEGCMGMYNAIIPDELLSPVGVFKERLSQSALFAKMNTVSDVD
;
A
#
# COMPACT_ATOMS: atom_id res chain seq x y z
N MET A 1 -11.03 -24.68 -15.47
CA MET A 1 -10.30 -23.42 -15.67
C MET A 1 -9.83 -22.92 -14.31
N LYS A 2 -8.55 -22.54 -14.16
CA LYS A 2 -8.04 -22.00 -12.89
C LYS A 2 -8.63 -20.61 -12.66
N LYS A 3 -8.79 -20.21 -11.39
CA LYS A 3 -9.41 -18.94 -10.99
C LYS A 3 -8.41 -18.08 -10.22
N VAL A 4 -8.45 -16.79 -10.46
CA VAL A 4 -7.81 -15.76 -9.63
C VAL A 4 -8.89 -14.78 -9.17
N TYR A 5 -8.84 -14.39 -7.91
CA TYR A 5 -9.76 -13.39 -7.38
C TYR A 5 -9.18 -11.99 -7.57
N LEU A 6 -10.03 -11.01 -7.84
CA LEU A 6 -9.63 -9.60 -7.96
C LEU A 6 -10.42 -8.77 -6.97
N VAL A 7 -9.74 -7.94 -6.18
CA VAL A 7 -10.33 -6.93 -5.30
C VAL A 7 -9.67 -5.58 -5.55
N ALA A 8 -10.42 -4.51 -5.28
CA ALA A 8 -9.92 -3.13 -5.31
C ALA A 8 -10.36 -2.39 -4.05
N SER A 9 -9.45 -1.65 -3.43
CA SER A 9 -9.70 -0.76 -2.31
C SER A 9 -9.94 0.67 -2.80
N GLY A 10 -10.77 1.44 -2.10
CA GLY A 10 -11.07 2.83 -2.45
C GLY A 10 -10.64 3.85 -1.40
N ASP A 11 -10.97 5.10 -1.68
CA ASP A 11 -10.90 6.23 -0.75
C ASP A 11 -12.02 6.13 0.30
N LEU A 12 -11.88 6.81 1.44
CA LEU A 12 -12.99 7.00 2.40
C LEU A 12 -14.03 8.00 1.90
N ARG A 13 -13.65 8.90 1.00
CA ARG A 13 -14.52 9.95 0.46
C ARG A 13 -15.32 9.40 -0.72
N LEU A 14 -16.63 9.27 -0.54
CA LEU A 14 -17.56 8.80 -1.58
C LEU A 14 -17.39 9.54 -2.91
N SER A 15 -17.27 10.88 -2.88
CA SER A 15 -17.12 11.68 -4.09
C SER A 15 -15.84 11.35 -4.87
N VAL A 16 -14.74 11.03 -4.17
CA VAL A 16 -13.50 10.60 -4.81
C VAL A 16 -13.71 9.27 -5.51
N ASN A 17 -14.30 8.29 -4.81
CA ASN A 17 -14.59 6.97 -5.37
C ASN A 17 -15.49 7.04 -6.62
N GLN A 18 -16.53 7.88 -6.60
CA GLN A 18 -17.42 8.09 -7.74
C GLN A 18 -16.69 8.66 -8.94
N ASN A 19 -15.81 9.65 -8.72
CA ASN A 19 -15.07 10.33 -9.78
C ASN A 19 -14.01 9.43 -10.43
N CYS A 20 -13.39 8.55 -9.65
CA CYS A 20 -12.28 7.72 -10.12
C CYS A 20 -12.70 6.30 -10.54
N TRP A 21 -13.95 5.90 -10.29
CA TRP A 21 -14.45 4.56 -10.61
C TRP A 21 -14.23 4.15 -12.08
N ALA A 22 -14.46 5.06 -13.03
CA ALA A 22 -14.28 4.77 -14.45
C ALA A 22 -12.83 4.37 -14.79
N ALA A 23 -11.84 4.99 -14.12
CA ALA A 23 -10.43 4.66 -14.30
C ALA A 23 -10.09 3.28 -13.71
N GLN A 24 -10.64 2.97 -12.53
CA GLN A 24 -10.50 1.65 -11.93
C GLN A 24 -11.13 0.56 -12.80
N GLU A 25 -12.35 0.74 -13.25
CA GLU A 25 -13.05 -0.24 -14.09
C GLU A 25 -12.31 -0.48 -15.41
N ALA A 26 -11.77 0.57 -16.04
CA ALA A 26 -10.96 0.45 -17.25
C ALA A 26 -9.69 -0.38 -17.01
N MET A 27 -8.98 -0.11 -15.90
CA MET A 27 -7.80 -0.88 -15.50
C MET A 27 -8.15 -2.35 -15.21
N GLU A 28 -9.23 -2.61 -14.46
CA GLU A 28 -9.69 -3.97 -14.15
C GLU A 28 -10.02 -4.76 -15.42
N LYS A 29 -10.59 -4.13 -16.46
CA LYS A 29 -10.84 -4.75 -17.77
C LYS A 29 -9.53 -5.14 -18.47
N GLN A 30 -8.54 -4.24 -18.47
CA GLN A 30 -7.23 -4.51 -19.09
C GLN A 30 -6.49 -5.65 -18.38
N VAL A 31 -6.43 -5.61 -17.05
CA VAL A 31 -5.84 -6.68 -16.21
C VAL A 31 -6.58 -8.00 -16.42
N THR A 32 -7.92 -7.97 -16.45
CA THR A 32 -8.75 -9.17 -16.71
C THR A 32 -8.44 -9.78 -18.06
N ALA A 33 -8.39 -8.97 -19.12
CA ALA A 33 -8.05 -9.44 -20.46
C ALA A 33 -6.64 -10.06 -20.52
N ALA A 34 -5.66 -9.51 -19.80
CA ALA A 34 -4.31 -10.07 -19.73
C ALA A 34 -4.29 -11.43 -19.01
N VAL A 35 -5.01 -11.56 -17.90
CA VAL A 35 -5.15 -12.83 -17.16
C VAL A 35 -5.85 -13.90 -18.01
N GLU A 36 -6.93 -13.53 -18.72
CA GLU A 36 -7.71 -14.45 -19.55
C GLU A 36 -6.92 -14.94 -20.77
N ARG A 37 -6.04 -14.11 -21.34
CA ARG A 37 -5.08 -14.51 -22.38
C ARG A 37 -4.13 -15.62 -21.92
N GLU A 38 -3.80 -15.67 -20.64
CA GLU A 38 -2.98 -16.74 -20.04
C GLU A 38 -3.82 -17.97 -19.62
N GLY A 39 -5.11 -18.03 -19.96
CA GLY A 39 -5.99 -19.18 -19.74
C GLY A 39 -6.62 -19.27 -18.34
N TRP A 40 -6.57 -18.18 -17.57
CA TRP A 40 -7.17 -18.08 -16.23
C TRP A 40 -8.49 -17.31 -16.25
N LYS A 41 -9.36 -17.60 -15.28
CA LYS A 41 -10.61 -16.84 -15.10
C LYS A 41 -10.44 -15.86 -13.95
N VAL A 42 -10.79 -14.59 -14.17
CA VAL A 42 -10.91 -13.60 -13.08
C VAL A 42 -12.28 -13.71 -12.42
N VAL A 43 -12.29 -13.67 -11.08
CA VAL A 43 -13.50 -13.53 -10.27
C VAL A 43 -13.37 -12.25 -9.45
N ARG A 44 -14.14 -11.23 -9.80
CA ARG A 44 -14.20 -10.01 -9.00
C ARG A 44 -14.84 -10.33 -7.64
N GLY A 45 -14.15 -10.03 -6.54
CA GLY A 45 -14.55 -10.42 -5.18
C GLY A 45 -15.75 -9.64 -4.64
N HIS A 46 -16.05 -8.48 -5.23
CA HIS A 46 -17.17 -7.62 -4.85
C HIS A 46 -17.84 -7.05 -6.11
N PRO A 47 -19.15 -6.74 -6.06
CA PRO A 47 -19.86 -6.13 -7.18
C PRO A 47 -19.70 -4.60 -7.20
N TYR A 48 -20.10 -3.98 -8.31
CA TYR A 48 -20.39 -2.55 -8.35
C TYR A 48 -21.68 -2.26 -7.56
N ASP A 49 -21.69 -1.18 -6.78
CA ASP A 49 -22.86 -0.70 -6.06
C ASP A 49 -23.53 0.46 -6.84
N PRO A 50 -24.78 0.29 -7.33
CA PRO A 50 -25.46 1.33 -8.10
C PRO A 50 -25.92 2.54 -7.27
N ILE A 51 -26.03 2.40 -5.95
CA ILE A 51 -26.39 3.47 -5.02
C ILE A 51 -25.15 4.31 -4.72
N LEU A 52 -24.03 3.66 -4.38
CA LEU A 52 -22.76 4.35 -4.11
C LEU A 52 -22.07 4.84 -5.39
N LYS A 53 -22.40 4.24 -6.54
CA LYS A 53 -21.86 4.51 -7.87
C LYS A 53 -20.37 4.21 -8.03
N HIS A 54 -19.90 3.18 -7.35
CA HIS A 54 -18.57 2.62 -7.51
C HIS A 54 -18.53 1.15 -7.08
N GLY A 55 -17.47 0.43 -7.46
CA GLY A 55 -17.22 -0.93 -7.03
C GLY A 55 -16.02 -1.09 -6.11
N PHE A 56 -15.59 -0.07 -5.37
CA PHE A 56 -14.49 -0.21 -4.39
C PHE A 56 -14.93 -0.84 -3.07
N LEU A 57 -13.99 -1.48 -2.36
CA LEU A 57 -14.07 -1.65 -0.91
C LEU A 57 -13.80 -0.30 -0.24
N ASP A 58 -14.77 0.20 0.51
CA ASP A 58 -14.81 1.55 1.07
C ASP A 58 -14.85 1.58 2.61
N SER A 59 -14.75 0.41 3.23
CA SER A 59 -14.63 0.28 4.68
C SER A 59 -13.98 -1.04 5.06
N GLN A 60 -13.41 -1.07 6.27
CA GLN A 60 -12.87 -2.30 6.85
C GLN A 60 -13.93 -3.39 7.02
N ARG A 61 -15.16 -3.03 7.41
CA ARG A 61 -16.27 -3.99 7.54
C ARG A 61 -16.61 -4.62 6.18
N HIS A 62 -16.74 -3.80 5.15
CA HIS A 62 -17.04 -4.28 3.79
C HIS A 62 -15.94 -5.22 3.29
N GLY A 63 -14.66 -4.86 3.49
CA GLY A 63 -13.54 -5.73 3.15
C GLY A 63 -13.58 -7.07 3.87
N ILE A 64 -13.81 -7.08 5.19
CA ILE A 64 -13.94 -8.33 5.97
C ILE A 64 -15.03 -9.23 5.39
N GLU A 65 -16.22 -8.70 5.11
CA GLU A 65 -17.33 -9.49 4.55
C GLU A 65 -16.99 -10.07 3.17
N VAL A 66 -16.29 -9.32 2.33
CA VAL A 66 -15.86 -9.81 1.02
C VAL A 66 -14.82 -10.93 1.16
N PHE A 67 -13.80 -10.75 1.99
CA PHE A 67 -12.76 -11.76 2.19
C PHE A 67 -13.28 -13.06 2.82
N ARG A 68 -14.36 -13.01 3.62
CA ARG A 68 -15.04 -14.23 4.10
C ARG A 68 -15.61 -15.11 2.98
N SER A 69 -15.85 -14.54 1.80
CA SER A 69 -16.36 -15.27 0.63
C SER A 69 -15.26 -15.73 -0.34
N ILE A 70 -14.04 -15.23 -0.18
CA ILE A 70 -12.89 -15.58 -1.03
C ILE A 70 -12.16 -16.77 -0.40
N PRO A 71 -11.94 -17.89 -1.13
CA PRO A 71 -11.18 -19.01 -0.58
C PRO A 71 -9.73 -18.59 -0.27
N PRO A 72 -9.23 -18.81 0.95
CA PRO A 72 -7.98 -18.20 1.43
C PRO A 72 -6.73 -18.69 0.70
N ASP A 73 -6.77 -19.87 0.08
CA ASP A 73 -5.63 -20.45 -0.64
C ASP A 73 -5.59 -20.07 -2.14
N THR A 74 -6.57 -19.31 -2.63
CA THR A 74 -6.64 -18.95 -4.05
C THR A 74 -5.68 -17.80 -4.39
N PRO A 75 -5.14 -17.72 -5.62
CA PRO A 75 -4.41 -16.55 -6.07
C PRO A 75 -5.31 -15.31 -6.02
N LEU A 76 -4.77 -14.21 -5.51
CA LEU A 76 -5.50 -12.95 -5.30
C LEU A 76 -4.74 -11.78 -5.93
N ILE A 77 -5.44 -10.97 -6.72
CA ILE A 77 -4.99 -9.70 -7.25
C ILE A 77 -5.65 -8.57 -6.47
N VAL A 78 -4.85 -7.64 -5.96
CA VAL A 78 -5.33 -6.35 -5.44
C VAL A 78 -5.00 -5.28 -6.47
N ALA A 79 -6.01 -4.75 -7.16
CA ALA A 79 -5.87 -3.86 -8.29
C ALA A 79 -6.20 -2.41 -7.89
N GLU A 80 -5.25 -1.49 -8.06
CA GLU A 80 -5.34 -0.11 -7.59
C GLU A 80 -5.03 0.91 -8.71
N ALA A 81 -6.08 1.56 -9.24
CA ALA A 81 -5.95 2.65 -10.20
C ALA A 81 -5.96 4.05 -9.53
N VAL A 82 -6.20 4.09 -8.21
CA VAL A 82 -6.55 5.28 -7.45
C VAL A 82 -5.88 5.29 -6.07
N TRP A 83 -6.01 6.40 -5.33
CA TRP A 83 -5.64 6.40 -3.92
C TRP A 83 -6.59 5.50 -3.14
N GLN A 84 -6.04 4.69 -2.24
CA GLN A 84 -6.79 3.69 -1.49
C GLN A 84 -6.36 3.65 -0.03
N TYR A 85 -7.29 3.22 0.80
CA TYR A 85 -7.10 3.08 2.23
C TYR A 85 -6.84 1.61 2.59
N THR A 86 -5.58 1.29 2.89
CA THR A 86 -5.14 -0.11 3.05
C THR A 86 -5.92 -0.86 4.12
N HIS A 87 -6.38 -0.17 5.17
CA HIS A 87 -7.17 -0.77 6.24
C HIS A 87 -8.50 -1.40 5.76
N HIS A 88 -8.99 -1.10 4.55
CA HIS A 88 -10.15 -1.78 3.97
C HIS A 88 -9.86 -3.24 3.66
N VAL A 89 -8.67 -3.53 3.12
CA VAL A 89 -8.29 -4.87 2.65
C VAL A 89 -7.35 -5.61 3.59
N LEU A 90 -6.59 -4.90 4.42
CA LEU A 90 -5.52 -5.47 5.24
C LEU A 90 -5.97 -6.65 6.13
N PRO A 91 -7.11 -6.61 6.86
CA PRO A 91 -7.51 -7.75 7.69
C PRO A 91 -7.74 -9.03 6.88
N GLY A 92 -8.30 -8.91 5.67
CA GLY A 92 -8.47 -10.04 4.77
C GLY A 92 -7.16 -10.56 4.20
N LEU A 93 -6.24 -9.65 3.85
CA LEU A 93 -4.91 -10.01 3.34
C LEU A 93 -4.02 -10.65 4.41
N MET A 94 -4.18 -10.28 5.69
CA MET A 94 -3.44 -10.87 6.82
C MET A 94 -3.77 -12.35 7.06
N THR A 95 -4.96 -12.80 6.67
CA THR A 95 -5.41 -14.19 6.82
C THR A 95 -5.47 -14.95 5.50
N HIS A 96 -5.08 -14.31 4.39
CA HIS A 96 -4.99 -14.95 3.08
C HIS A 96 -3.71 -15.77 2.96
N HIS A 97 -3.79 -16.98 2.41
CA HIS A 97 -2.67 -17.94 2.32
C HIS A 97 -2.16 -18.12 0.89
N GLY A 98 -3.02 -17.86 -0.10
CA GLY A 98 -2.66 -17.89 -1.51
C GLY A 98 -1.69 -16.78 -1.90
N PRO A 99 -1.05 -16.89 -3.08
CA PRO A 99 -0.18 -15.83 -3.57
C PRO A 99 -0.96 -14.54 -3.79
N ILE A 100 -0.37 -13.42 -3.40
CA ILE A 100 -0.92 -12.07 -3.57
C ILE A 100 -0.10 -11.33 -4.64
N LEU A 101 -0.79 -10.75 -5.61
CA LEU A 101 -0.23 -9.81 -6.58
C LEU A 101 -0.92 -8.46 -6.39
N THR A 102 -0.14 -7.42 -6.18
CA THR A 102 -0.64 -6.04 -6.19
C THR A 102 -0.38 -5.45 -7.59
N VAL A 103 -1.39 -4.83 -8.19
CA VAL A 103 -1.31 -4.27 -9.55
C VAL A 103 -1.76 -2.82 -9.52
N GLY A 104 -1.00 -1.90 -10.11
CA GLY A 104 -1.42 -0.50 -10.24
C GLY A 104 -1.21 0.09 -11.63
N ASN A 105 -1.91 1.18 -11.92
CA ASN A 105 -1.74 1.94 -13.16
C ASN A 105 -0.57 2.93 -13.08
N TRP A 106 0.18 3.06 -14.16
CA TRP A 106 1.11 4.18 -14.34
C TRP A 106 0.34 5.36 -14.94
N SER A 107 -0.09 6.32 -14.11
CA SER A 107 -0.88 7.47 -14.53
C SER A 107 -0.48 8.75 -13.81
N GLY A 108 -0.39 9.86 -14.55
CA GLY A 108 -0.24 11.20 -13.97
C GLY A 108 -1.56 11.82 -13.49
N GLN A 109 -2.71 11.23 -13.85
CA GLN A 109 -4.03 11.76 -13.51
C GLN A 109 -4.57 11.16 -12.21
N TRP A 110 -4.43 9.84 -12.03
CA TRP A 110 -4.97 9.11 -10.89
C TRP A 110 -3.85 8.43 -10.10
N PRO A 111 -3.83 8.53 -8.76
CA PRO A 111 -2.68 8.14 -7.95
C PRO A 111 -2.67 6.64 -7.61
N GLY A 112 -2.94 5.74 -8.57
CA GLY A 112 -3.00 4.30 -8.32
C GLY A 112 -1.68 3.69 -7.91
N LEU A 113 -0.56 4.09 -8.52
CA LEU A 113 0.77 3.72 -8.02
C LEU A 113 1.04 4.18 -6.60
N VAL A 114 0.54 5.36 -6.21
CA VAL A 114 0.69 5.85 -4.83
C VAL A 114 -0.13 4.99 -3.86
N GLY A 115 -1.38 4.66 -4.23
CA GLY A 115 -2.23 3.73 -3.47
C GLY A 115 -1.65 2.32 -3.37
N LEU A 116 -1.07 1.82 -4.46
CA LEU A 116 -0.36 0.56 -4.55
C LEU A 116 0.86 0.53 -3.61
N LEU A 117 1.69 1.58 -3.62
CA LEU A 117 2.88 1.65 -2.77
C LEU A 117 2.53 1.77 -1.28
N ASN A 118 1.42 2.45 -0.95
CA ASN A 118 0.86 2.41 0.41
C ASN A 118 0.47 0.98 0.85
N LEU A 119 -0.20 0.24 -0.04
CA LEU A 119 -0.55 -1.16 0.20
C LEU A 119 0.72 -2.00 0.38
N ASN A 120 1.67 -1.92 -0.55
CA ASN A 120 2.92 -2.67 -0.53
C ASN A 120 3.73 -2.41 0.75
N GLY A 121 3.85 -1.15 1.16
CA GLY A 121 4.49 -0.78 2.43
C GLY A 121 3.78 -1.41 3.63
N SER A 122 2.45 -1.45 3.61
CA SER A 122 1.63 -2.01 4.69
C SER A 122 1.74 -3.54 4.75
N LEU A 123 1.74 -4.21 3.60
CA LEU A 123 1.97 -5.67 3.51
C LEU A 123 3.37 -6.04 3.98
N THR A 124 4.38 -5.28 3.56
CA THR A 124 5.77 -5.44 4.01
C THR A 124 5.87 -5.31 5.52
N LYS A 125 5.29 -4.24 6.09
CA LYS A 125 5.25 -4.03 7.54
C LYS A 125 4.55 -5.17 8.27
N ALA A 126 3.47 -5.71 7.71
CA ALA A 126 2.72 -6.83 8.27
C ALA A 126 3.40 -8.20 8.07
N GLY A 127 4.56 -8.26 7.39
CA GLY A 127 5.25 -9.52 7.09
C GLY A 127 4.52 -10.39 6.05
N ILE A 128 3.59 -9.82 5.29
CA ILE A 128 2.81 -10.52 4.27
C ILE A 128 3.62 -10.55 2.98
N LYS A 129 3.77 -11.74 2.39
CA LYS A 129 4.45 -11.91 1.10
C LYS A 129 3.52 -11.49 -0.04
N TYR A 130 4.02 -10.67 -0.94
CA TYR A 130 3.33 -10.24 -2.15
C TYR A 130 4.31 -10.12 -3.32
N SER A 131 3.78 -10.12 -4.53
CA SER A 131 4.46 -9.62 -5.74
C SER A 131 3.77 -8.36 -6.20
N THR A 132 4.44 -7.54 -7.03
CA THR A 132 3.86 -6.30 -7.52
C THR A 132 4.12 -6.13 -9.01
N LEU A 133 3.15 -5.59 -9.74
CA LEU A 133 3.28 -5.18 -11.14
C LEU A 133 2.60 -3.85 -11.34
N TRP A 134 3.01 -3.13 -12.37
CA TRP A 134 2.37 -1.91 -12.80
C TRP A 134 2.55 -1.75 -14.30
N SER A 135 1.67 -0.97 -14.92
CA SER A 135 1.76 -0.66 -16.33
C SER A 135 0.91 0.55 -16.69
N GLU A 136 1.25 1.20 -17.79
CA GLU A 136 0.41 2.20 -18.44
C GLU A 136 -0.71 1.53 -19.27
N SER A 137 -0.41 0.42 -19.94
CA SER A 137 -1.29 -0.22 -20.94
C SER A 137 -1.64 -1.69 -20.66
N PHE A 138 -0.94 -2.34 -19.74
CA PHE A 138 -1.07 -3.75 -19.35
C PHE A 138 -0.87 -4.76 -20.51
N ASP A 139 -0.12 -4.34 -21.52
CA ASP A 139 0.29 -5.16 -22.67
C ASP A 139 1.80 -5.12 -22.95
N ASP A 140 2.56 -4.36 -22.17
CA ASP A 140 4.01 -4.32 -22.26
C ASP A 140 4.66 -5.62 -21.76
N ASP A 141 5.88 -5.88 -22.25
CA ASP A 141 6.61 -7.10 -21.93
C ASP A 141 6.90 -7.27 -20.45
N PHE A 142 7.13 -6.18 -19.70
CA PHE A 142 7.38 -6.25 -18.27
C PHE A 142 6.14 -6.78 -17.54
N PHE A 143 4.97 -6.21 -17.82
CA PHE A 143 3.71 -6.63 -17.22
C PHE A 143 3.32 -8.05 -17.64
N ILE A 144 3.35 -8.37 -18.94
CA ILE A 144 2.90 -9.66 -19.46
C ILE A 144 3.79 -10.81 -18.98
N ASN A 145 5.12 -10.64 -19.00
CA ASN A 145 6.02 -11.68 -18.53
C ASN A 145 5.92 -11.85 -17.02
N GLY A 146 5.87 -10.75 -16.26
CA GLY A 146 5.68 -10.80 -14.81
C GLY A 146 4.35 -11.46 -14.41
N LEU A 147 3.25 -11.14 -15.10
CA LEU A 147 1.95 -11.74 -14.85
C LEU A 147 1.98 -13.24 -15.12
N ARG A 148 2.57 -13.66 -16.24
CA ARG A 148 2.72 -15.07 -16.60
C ARG A 148 3.53 -15.85 -15.56
N ASP A 149 4.63 -15.29 -15.08
CA ASP A 149 5.46 -15.91 -14.06
C ASP A 149 4.72 -16.01 -12.73
N TRP A 150 4.00 -14.96 -12.35
CA TRP A 150 3.19 -14.96 -11.14
C TRP A 150 2.05 -15.97 -11.20
N LEU A 151 1.32 -16.08 -12.32
CA LEU A 151 0.25 -17.07 -12.48
C LEU A 151 0.78 -18.51 -12.41
N LYS A 152 2.02 -18.76 -12.83
CA LYS A 152 2.65 -20.09 -12.77
C LYS A 152 3.23 -20.41 -11.41
N THR A 153 3.87 -19.45 -10.75
CA THR A 153 4.75 -19.69 -9.58
C THR A 153 4.29 -18.99 -8.30
N GLY A 154 3.34 -18.06 -8.40
CA GLY A 154 2.91 -17.17 -7.32
C GLY A 154 3.90 -16.04 -7.03
N LYS A 155 4.90 -15.80 -7.89
CA LYS A 155 5.96 -14.81 -7.67
C LYS A 155 6.35 -14.04 -8.94
N VAL A 156 6.69 -12.77 -8.75
CA VAL A 156 7.42 -11.93 -9.71
C VAL A 156 8.83 -11.71 -9.17
N VAL A 157 9.85 -11.84 -10.03
CA VAL A 157 11.23 -11.50 -9.68
C VAL A 157 11.59 -10.20 -10.40
N HIS A 158 11.96 -9.17 -9.62
CA HIS A 158 12.41 -7.89 -10.18
C HIS A 158 13.93 -7.86 -10.28
N ASP A 159 14.44 -7.18 -11.32
CA ASP A 159 15.86 -6.90 -11.44
C ASP A 159 16.31 -5.89 -10.37
N THR A 160 17.10 -6.36 -9.42
CA THR A 160 17.71 -5.56 -8.36
C THR A 160 19.19 -5.29 -8.61
N SER A 161 19.72 -5.54 -9.81
CA SER A 161 21.14 -5.31 -10.14
C SER A 161 21.62 -3.86 -9.96
N HIS A 162 20.68 -2.91 -9.92
CA HIS A 162 20.94 -1.49 -9.65
C HIS A 162 21.10 -1.17 -8.15
N VAL A 163 20.66 -2.04 -7.25
CA VAL A 163 20.80 -1.83 -5.79
C VAL A 163 22.19 -2.26 -5.34
N ARG A 164 22.66 -1.71 -4.21
CA ARG A 164 23.94 -2.08 -3.59
C ARG A 164 23.71 -2.41 -2.13
N ALA A 165 24.43 -3.40 -1.63
CA ALA A 165 24.37 -3.75 -0.22
C ALA A 165 24.97 -2.59 0.61
N PHE A 166 24.38 -2.30 1.76
CA PHE A 166 24.77 -1.14 2.56
C PHE A 166 26.22 -1.22 3.08
N ASP A 167 26.70 -2.42 3.38
CA ASP A 167 28.07 -2.71 3.80
C ASP A 167 29.12 -2.48 2.71
N GLU A 168 28.72 -2.51 1.43
CA GLU A 168 29.58 -2.17 0.30
C GLU A 168 29.73 -0.66 0.09
N VAL A 169 28.84 0.15 0.68
CA VAL A 169 28.84 1.61 0.51
C VAL A 169 30.00 2.22 1.29
N ARG A 170 31.00 2.72 0.57
CA ARG A 170 32.15 3.43 1.17
C ARG A 170 31.83 4.91 1.34
N VAL A 171 31.96 5.39 2.57
CA VAL A 171 31.88 6.81 2.90
C VAL A 171 33.26 7.30 3.37
N PRO A 172 33.64 8.57 3.13
CA PRO A 172 34.85 9.16 3.67
C PRO A 172 34.92 9.03 5.19
N GLU A 173 36.09 8.72 5.74
CA GLU A 173 36.28 8.44 7.17
C GLU A 173 35.82 9.60 8.07
N ASN A 174 36.09 10.84 7.64
CA ASN A 174 35.63 12.04 8.36
C ASN A 174 34.10 12.12 8.45
N VAL A 175 33.37 11.75 7.38
CA VAL A 175 31.90 11.74 7.35
C VAL A 175 31.36 10.61 8.22
N ALA A 176 31.97 9.44 8.17
CA ALA A 176 31.61 8.31 9.03
C ALA A 176 31.76 8.67 10.51
N GLN A 177 32.86 9.34 10.88
CA GLN A 177 33.12 9.76 12.24
C GLN A 177 32.09 10.78 12.74
N ILE A 178 31.68 11.74 11.90
CA ILE A 178 30.60 12.68 12.21
C ILE A 178 29.30 11.92 12.51
N GLY A 179 28.92 10.98 11.64
CA GLY A 179 27.70 10.19 11.80
C GLY A 179 27.70 9.34 13.08
N VAL A 180 28.82 8.69 13.40
CA VAL A 180 28.96 7.89 14.63
C VAL A 180 28.90 8.76 15.88
N THR A 181 29.59 9.91 15.89
CA THR A 181 29.55 10.85 17.02
C THR A 181 28.13 11.36 17.23
N PHE A 182 27.46 11.84 16.17
CA PHE A 182 26.07 12.28 16.23
C PHE A 182 25.14 11.17 16.74
N ALA A 183 25.24 9.95 16.21
CA ALA A 183 24.37 8.86 16.61
C ALA A 183 24.54 8.47 18.10
N LYS A 184 25.78 8.52 18.62
CA LYS A 184 26.05 8.28 20.05
C LYS A 184 25.44 9.36 20.92
N GLU A 185 25.68 10.63 20.58
CA GLU A 185 25.14 11.78 21.32
C GLU A 185 23.60 11.80 21.28
N PHE A 186 23.03 11.59 20.10
CA PHE A 186 21.58 11.59 19.89
C PHE A 186 20.89 10.49 20.71
N ARG A 187 21.46 9.28 20.81
CA ARG A 187 20.90 8.21 21.66
C ARG A 187 20.94 8.54 23.15
N VAL A 188 21.93 9.29 23.61
CA VAL A 188 22.02 9.74 25.02
C VAL A 188 20.98 10.82 25.30
N ASN A 189 20.95 11.85 24.45
CA ASN A 189 20.10 13.04 24.60
C ASN A 189 18.63 12.74 24.33
N LYS A 190 18.36 11.81 23.43
CA LYS A 190 17.03 11.40 22.96
C LYS A 190 16.28 12.56 22.28
N SER A 191 15.19 12.23 21.59
CA SER A 191 14.28 13.22 21.01
C SER A 191 12.84 12.76 21.11
N ILE A 192 11.96 13.74 21.28
CA ILE A 192 10.52 13.52 21.24
C ILE A 192 10.03 13.81 19.83
N MET A 193 9.36 12.83 19.22
CA MET A 193 8.62 12.98 17.98
C MET A 193 7.16 13.23 18.34
N GLY A 194 6.71 14.49 18.23
CA GLY A 194 5.31 14.86 18.38
C GLY A 194 4.50 14.39 17.17
N ILE A 195 3.43 13.63 17.41
CA ILE A 195 2.64 12.99 16.36
C ILE A 195 1.19 13.44 16.47
N PHE A 196 0.70 14.06 15.40
CA PHE A 196 -0.70 14.28 15.15
C PHE A 196 -1.16 13.28 14.09
N ASP A 197 -2.11 12.41 14.44
CA ASP A 197 -2.76 11.46 13.53
C ASP A 197 -1.86 10.36 12.94
N GLU A 198 -1.47 9.40 13.79
CA GLU A 198 -0.72 8.24 13.34
C GLU A 198 -1.59 7.32 12.46
N GLY A 199 -1.14 6.99 11.24
CA GLY A 199 -1.89 6.13 10.32
C GLY A 199 -2.97 6.85 9.51
N CYS A 200 -2.85 8.17 9.37
CA CYS A 200 -3.72 9.00 8.53
C CYS A 200 -3.99 8.35 7.16
N MET A 201 -5.20 8.54 6.65
CA MET A 201 -5.66 7.96 5.38
C MET A 201 -5.54 6.42 5.30
N GLY A 202 -5.65 5.72 6.43
CA GLY A 202 -5.63 4.25 6.46
C GLY A 202 -4.27 3.63 6.12
N MET A 203 -3.20 4.43 6.23
CA MET A 203 -1.82 4.03 5.97
C MET A 203 -1.27 3.21 7.14
N TYR A 204 -1.49 1.89 7.13
CA TYR A 204 -0.96 1.02 8.19
C TYR A 204 0.56 1.08 8.27
N ASN A 205 1.26 1.28 7.15
CA ASN A 205 2.71 1.48 7.09
C ASN A 205 3.20 2.77 7.77
N ALA A 206 2.36 3.79 7.93
CA ALA A 206 2.71 5.05 8.58
C ALA A 206 2.71 4.96 10.11
N ILE A 207 2.14 3.89 10.68
CA ILE A 207 2.20 3.62 12.13
C ILE A 207 3.55 2.98 12.43
N ILE A 208 4.50 3.69 13.03
CA ILE A 208 5.86 3.17 13.25
C ILE A 208 5.93 2.56 14.65
N PRO A 209 6.25 1.26 14.83
CA PRO A 209 6.39 0.67 16.16
C PRO A 209 7.42 1.41 17.02
N ASP A 210 7.10 1.61 18.31
CA ASP A 210 7.99 2.28 19.27
C ASP A 210 9.32 1.50 19.43
N GLU A 211 9.28 0.19 19.25
CA GLU A 211 10.42 -0.72 19.32
C GLU A 211 11.45 -0.49 18.20
N LEU A 212 11.06 0.15 17.09
CA LEU A 212 11.99 0.54 16.02
C LEU A 212 12.63 1.91 16.27
N LEU A 213 11.92 2.81 16.96
CA LEU A 213 12.35 4.20 17.20
C LEU A 213 13.14 4.36 18.51
N SER A 214 12.72 3.68 19.58
CA SER A 214 13.33 3.82 20.91
C SER A 214 14.83 3.44 20.92
N PRO A 215 15.29 2.36 20.24
CA PRO A 215 16.71 2.02 20.19
C PRO A 215 17.58 3.06 19.48
N VAL A 216 17.01 3.87 18.60
CA VAL A 216 17.72 4.97 17.92
C VAL A 216 17.60 6.31 18.66
N GLY A 217 16.96 6.34 19.83
CA GLY A 217 16.83 7.53 20.68
C GLY A 217 15.58 8.38 20.40
N VAL A 218 14.65 7.91 19.57
CA VAL A 218 13.41 8.63 19.24
C VAL A 218 12.24 8.04 20.04
N PHE A 219 11.48 8.90 20.71
CA PHE A 219 10.31 8.52 21.50
C PHE A 219 9.09 9.29 21.03
N LYS A 220 7.95 8.62 20.88
CA LYS A 220 6.72 9.23 20.36
C LYS A 220 5.93 9.91 21.47
N GLU A 221 5.51 11.14 21.24
CA GLU A 221 4.46 11.81 22.00
C GLU A 221 3.24 12.01 21.10
N ARG A 222 2.15 11.32 21.41
CA ARG A 222 0.93 11.34 20.60
C ARG A 222 0.04 12.49 21.06
N LEU A 223 -0.17 13.45 20.17
CA LEU A 223 -0.84 14.71 20.43
C LEU A 223 -2.24 14.71 19.80
N SER A 224 -3.20 15.29 20.51
CA SER A 224 -4.56 15.41 20.00
C SER A 224 -4.68 16.57 19.00
N GLN A 225 -5.21 16.28 17.80
CA GLN A 225 -5.55 17.32 16.82
C GLN A 225 -6.60 18.30 17.35
N SER A 226 -7.55 17.85 18.18
CA SER A 226 -8.54 18.75 18.78
C SER A 226 -7.92 19.66 19.83
N ALA A 227 -6.91 19.19 20.57
CA ALA A 227 -6.15 20.01 21.49
C ALA A 227 -5.33 21.08 20.74
N LEU A 228 -4.74 20.71 19.60
CA LEU A 228 -4.06 21.66 18.71
C LEU A 228 -5.03 22.74 18.23
N PHE A 229 -6.19 22.35 17.68
CA PHE A 229 -7.21 23.31 17.24
C PHE A 229 -7.65 24.24 18.38
N ALA A 230 -7.96 23.68 19.55
CA ALA A 230 -8.35 24.49 20.71
C ALA A 230 -7.24 25.49 21.12
N LYS A 231 -5.97 25.08 21.07
CA LYS A 231 -4.84 25.96 21.40
C LYS A 231 -4.62 27.06 20.37
N MET A 232 -4.78 26.75 19.08
CA MET A 232 -4.67 27.73 17.99
C MET A 232 -5.67 28.90 18.18
N ASN A 233 -6.87 28.63 18.72
CA ASN A 233 -7.85 29.68 19.03
C ASN A 233 -7.44 30.63 20.17
N THR A 234 -6.33 30.37 20.87
CA THR A 234 -5.79 31.22 21.96
C THR A 234 -4.58 32.05 21.54
N VAL A 235 -4.10 31.87 20.30
CA VAL A 235 -2.97 32.61 19.74
C VAL A 235 -3.54 33.82 19.00
N SER A 236 -3.02 35.01 19.26
CA SER A 236 -3.46 36.24 18.58
C SER A 236 -2.74 36.41 17.24
N ASP A 237 -3.30 37.21 16.33
CA ASP A 237 -2.67 37.49 15.03
C ASP A 237 -1.31 38.24 15.15
N VAL A 238 -0.99 38.78 16.33
CA VAL A 238 0.24 39.52 16.62
C VAL A 238 1.32 38.68 17.31
N ASP A 239 1.02 37.44 17.71
CA ASP A 239 2.01 36.46 18.20
C ASP A 239 2.73 35.77 17.03
#